data_AF-A0A9D6XSM7-F1
#
_entry.id   AF-A0A9D6XSM7-F1
#
_cell.length_a   1.000
_cell.length_b   1.000
_cell.length_c   1.000
_cell.angle_alpha   90.00
_cell.angle_beta   90.00
_cell.angle_gamma   90.00
#
_symmetry.space_group_name_H-M   'P 1'
#
loop_
_entity.id
_entity.type
_entity.pdbx_description
1 polymer ?
#
loop_
_entity_poly.entity_id
_entity_poly.type
_entity_poly.pdbx_seq_one_letter_code
_entity_poly.pdbx_strand_id
1 'polypeptide(L)'
;MGLLGLFRKSERKFWFVCYNCMMLTNHDEVKSIFYYSGPPTLVVGRPLTPCPRCQNTNTVSFQQLKDDGSEAQLWGLERTVKKYPRSTFEVNPQSVKTTG
;
A
#
# COMPACT_ATOMS: atom_id res chain seq x y z
N MET A 1 -5.28 -8.29 26.93
CA MET A 1 -4.19 -8.08 25.95
C MET A 1 -4.83 -7.86 24.58
N GLY A 2 -5.01 -6.61 24.15
CA GLY A 2 -5.72 -6.30 22.90
C GLY A 2 -5.06 -5.13 22.18
N LEU A 3 -3.83 -5.31 21.72
CA LEU A 3 -3.16 -4.36 20.83
C LEU A 3 -3.73 -4.54 19.42
N LEU A 4 -4.95 -4.06 19.21
CA LEU A 4 -5.45 -3.76 17.86
C LEU A 4 -4.49 -2.75 17.25
N GLY A 5 -3.78 -3.16 16.19
CA GLY A 5 -2.85 -2.32 15.43
C GLY A 5 -3.56 -1.08 14.90
N LEU A 6 -3.61 -0.05 15.74
CA LEU A 6 -4.33 1.18 15.48
C LEU A 6 -3.59 1.92 14.36
N PHE A 7 -4.23 2.04 13.19
CA PHE A 7 -3.77 2.94 12.14
C PHE A 7 -3.61 4.34 12.73
N ARG A 8 -2.37 4.82 12.86
CA ARG A 8 -2.09 6.21 13.27
C ARG A 8 -1.82 7.06 12.02
N LYS A 9 -2.29 8.31 12.01
CA LYS A 9 -2.02 9.25 10.90
C LYS A 9 -0.52 9.41 10.59
N SER A 10 0.35 9.23 11.59
CA SER A 10 1.81 9.23 11.45
C SER A 10 2.36 8.06 10.63
N GLU A 11 1.56 7.01 10.40
CA GLU A 11 1.95 5.83 9.62
C GLU A 11 1.63 5.97 8.14
N ARG A 12 0.96 7.04 7.69
CA ARG A 12 0.57 7.25 6.27
C ARG A 12 1.72 7.06 5.27
N LYS A 13 2.96 7.37 5.67
CA LYS A 13 4.16 7.16 4.84
C LYS A 13 4.53 5.69 4.59
N PHE A 14 3.97 4.76 5.38
CA PHE A 14 4.19 3.32 5.28
C PHE A 14 3.02 2.58 4.63
N TRP A 15 1.90 3.27 4.38
CA TRP A 15 0.75 2.73 3.70
C TRP A 15 0.76 3.16 2.25
N PHE A 16 0.67 2.21 1.35
CA PHE A 16 0.74 2.44 -0.09
C PHE A 16 -0.45 1.80 -0.78
N VAL A 17 -0.92 2.42 -1.86
CA VAL A 17 -1.86 1.84 -2.80
C VAL A 17 -1.13 1.57 -4.12
N CYS A 18 -1.33 0.39 -4.70
CA CYS A 18 -0.84 0.06 -6.03
C CYS A 18 -1.98 0.17 -7.05
N TYR A 19 -1.88 1.12 -7.98
CA TYR A 19 -2.88 1.32 -9.02
C TYR A 19 -2.92 0.16 -10.02
N ASN A 20 -1.78 -0.49 -10.27
CA ASN A 20 -1.75 -1.67 -11.11
C ASN A 20 -2.55 -2.83 -10.47
N CYS A 21 -2.38 -3.08 -9.17
CA CYS A 21 -3.24 -4.05 -8.47
C CYS A 21 -4.70 -3.64 -8.49
N MET A 22 -5.00 -2.34 -8.38
CA MET A 22 -6.36 -1.83 -8.43
C MET A 22 -7.04 -2.17 -9.76
N MET A 23 -6.34 -1.99 -10.88
CA MET A 23 -6.84 -2.38 -12.20
C MET A 23 -6.99 -3.90 -12.34
N LEU A 24 -5.99 -4.68 -11.90
CA LEU A 24 -5.99 -6.14 -12.02
C LEU A 24 -7.04 -6.84 -11.15
N THR A 25 -7.47 -6.19 -10.07
CA THR A 25 -8.40 -6.77 -9.09
C THR A 25 -9.79 -6.17 -9.15
N ASN A 26 -10.12 -5.46 -10.24
CA ASN A 26 -11.40 -4.79 -10.44
C ASN A 26 -11.74 -3.80 -9.31
N HIS A 27 -10.77 -2.94 -9.00
CA HIS A 27 -10.83 -1.90 -7.96
C HIS A 27 -10.99 -2.41 -6.52
N ASP A 28 -10.52 -3.62 -6.22
CA ASP A 28 -10.47 -4.15 -4.85
C ASP A 28 -9.38 -3.44 -4.03
N GLU A 29 -9.80 -2.55 -3.13
CA GLU A 29 -8.90 -1.78 -2.28
C GLU A 29 -8.06 -2.66 -1.35
N VAL A 30 -8.61 -3.74 -0.82
CA VAL A 30 -7.91 -4.62 0.13
C VAL A 30 -6.74 -5.30 -0.55
N LYS A 31 -6.94 -5.74 -1.79
CA LYS A 31 -5.89 -6.37 -2.61
C LYS A 31 -4.91 -5.38 -3.24
N SER A 32 -5.21 -4.09 -3.17
CA SER A 32 -4.41 -3.03 -3.79
C SER A 32 -3.59 -2.23 -2.79
N ILE A 33 -4.02 -2.18 -1.52
CA ILE A 33 -3.29 -1.52 -0.43
C ILE A 33 -2.27 -2.48 0.17
N PHE A 34 -1.08 -1.99 0.50
CA PHE A 34 -0.06 -2.75 1.22
C PHE A 34 0.66 -1.87 2.24
N TYR A 35 1.17 -2.50 3.28
CA TYR A 35 2.04 -1.87 4.27
C TYR A 35 3.50 -2.17 3.93
N TYR A 36 4.34 -1.13 3.89
CA TYR A 36 5.76 -1.25 3.63
C TYR A 36 6.55 -0.25 4.46
N SER A 37 7.48 -0.74 5.28
CA SER A 37 8.36 0.06 6.13
C SER A 37 9.83 -0.02 5.73
N GLY A 38 10.14 -0.64 4.59
CA GLY A 38 11.51 -0.73 4.07
C GLY A 38 11.95 0.55 3.36
N PRO A 39 13.24 0.65 2.98
CA PRO A 39 13.73 1.76 2.18
C PRO A 39 13.10 1.74 0.78
N PRO A 40 12.82 2.91 0.17
CA PRO A 40 12.45 2.96 -1.24
C PRO A 40 13.62 2.46 -2.10
N THR A 41 13.31 1.83 -3.22
CA THR A 41 14.30 1.38 -4.19
C THR A 41 14.51 2.45 -5.25
N LEU A 42 15.75 2.61 -5.72
CA LEU A 42 16.04 3.46 -6.87
C LEU A 42 15.58 2.77 -8.15
N VAL A 43 14.54 3.32 -8.77
CA VAL A 43 14.06 2.87 -10.08
C VAL A 43 14.19 4.04 -11.05
N VAL A 44 15.05 3.89 -12.05
CA VAL A 44 15.37 4.94 -13.04
C VAL A 44 15.73 6.28 -12.36
N GLY A 45 16.57 6.21 -11.32
CA GLY A 45 17.04 7.40 -10.58
C GLY A 45 16.01 8.06 -9.67
N ARG A 46 14.79 7.52 -9.54
CA ARG A 46 13.77 8.01 -8.60
C ARG A 46 13.55 7.03 -7.45
N PRO A 47 13.46 7.50 -6.19
CA PRO A 47 13.12 6.65 -5.06
C PRO A 47 11.64 6.25 -5.15
N LEU A 48 11.37 5.00 -5.51
CA LEU A 48 10.02 4.45 -5.63
C LEU A 48 9.87 3.19 -4.77
N THR A 49 8.66 2.94 -4.30
CA THR A 49 8.34 1.76 -3.48
C THR A 49 7.65 0.73 -4.35
N PRO A 50 8.33 -0.32 -4.86
CA PRO A 50 7.69 -1.30 -5.72
C PRO A 50 6.62 -2.06 -4.94
N CYS A 51 5.52 -2.38 -5.61
CA CYS A 51 4.46 -3.18 -5.01
C CYS A 51 4.97 -4.61 -4.74
N PRO A 52 4.90 -5.12 -3.51
CA PRO A 52 5.37 -6.49 -3.20
C PRO A 52 4.54 -7.59 -3.87
N ARG A 53 3.33 -7.28 -4.37
CA ARG A 53 2.44 -8.24 -5.04
C ARG A 53 2.73 -8.40 -6.53
N CYS A 54 2.96 -7.29 -7.24
CA CYS A 54 3.08 -7.29 -8.71
C CYS A 54 4.41 -6.70 -9.22
N GLN A 55 5.30 -6.25 -8.32
CA GLN A 55 6.59 -5.63 -8.61
C GLN A 55 6.53 -4.33 -9.43
N ASN A 56 5.33 -3.83 -9.73
CA ASN A 56 5.12 -2.57 -10.43
C ASN A 56 5.43 -1.38 -9.51
N THR A 57 5.95 -0.29 -10.07
CA THR A 57 6.27 0.96 -9.38
C THR A 57 5.15 1.99 -9.41
N ASN A 58 4.01 1.66 -10.04
CA ASN A 58 2.80 2.48 -10.03
C ASN A 58 2.08 2.39 -8.68
N THR A 59 2.74 2.91 -7.65
CA THR A 59 2.30 2.92 -6.25
C THR A 59 2.39 4.32 -5.69
N VAL A 60 1.45 4.69 -4.84
CA VAL A 60 1.46 5.99 -4.16
C VAL A 60 1.24 5.77 -2.66
N SER A 61 2.00 6.51 -1.84
CA SER A 61 1.83 6.47 -0.40
C SER A 61 0.60 7.28 0.03
N PHE A 62 0.00 6.93 1.16
CA PHE A 62 -1.13 7.70 1.71
C PHE A 62 -0.67 9.11 2.12
N GLN A 63 0.61 9.26 2.46
CA GLN A 63 1.21 10.56 2.71
C GLN A 63 1.20 11.40 1.43
N GLN A 64 1.62 10.82 0.30
CA GLN A 64 1.61 11.53 -0.97
C GLN A 64 0.19 11.88 -1.44
N LEU A 65 -0.81 11.00 -1.24
CA LEU A 65 -2.21 11.36 -1.50
C LEU A 65 -2.70 12.55 -0.67
N LYS A 66 -2.20 12.67 0.58
CA LYS A 66 -2.48 13.83 1.42
C LYS A 66 -1.82 15.09 0.86
N ASP A 67 -0.57 14.98 0.45
CA ASP A 67 0.24 16.11 -0.03
C ASP A 67 -0.26 16.60 -1.41
N ASP A 68 -0.77 15.70 -2.25
CA ASP A 68 -1.36 15.98 -3.56
C ASP A 68 -2.82 16.48 -3.48
N GLY A 69 -3.39 16.62 -2.28
CA GLY A 69 -4.77 17.09 -2.08
C GLY A 69 -5.87 16.07 -2.46
N SER A 70 -5.52 14.79 -2.63
CA SER A 70 -6.45 13.70 -2.98
C SER A 70 -7.23 13.20 -1.75
N GLU A 71 -7.90 14.10 -1.03
CA GLU A 71 -8.49 13.84 0.28
C GLU A 71 -9.62 12.79 0.25
N ALA A 72 -10.47 12.81 -0.78
CA ALA A 72 -11.56 11.85 -0.92
C ALA A 72 -11.04 10.41 -1.09
N GLN A 73 -10.01 10.23 -1.93
CA GLN A 73 -9.36 8.95 -2.14
C GLN A 73 -8.65 8.48 -0.87
N LEU A 74 -7.88 9.38 -0.24
CA LEU A 74 -7.21 9.09 1.03
C LEU A 74 -8.22 8.63 2.10
N TRP A 75 -9.35 9.31 2.23
CA TRP A 75 -10.37 8.97 3.22
C TRP A 75 -10.94 7.57 3.01
N GLY A 76 -11.21 7.18 1.76
CA GLY A 76 -11.66 5.83 1.40
C GLY A 76 -10.65 4.76 1.80
N LEU A 77 -9.39 4.94 1.39
CA LEU A 77 -8.30 4.01 1.70
C LEU A 77 -8.03 3.91 3.21
N GLU A 78 -8.06 5.04 3.94
CA GLU A 78 -7.91 5.06 5.40
C GLU A 78 -9.03 4.30 6.11
N ARG A 79 -10.26 4.36 5.58
CA ARG A 79 -11.38 3.61 6.14
C ARG A 79 -11.20 2.11 5.93
N THR A 80 -10.68 1.70 4.78
CA THR A 80 -10.41 0.30 4.47
C THR A 80 -9.31 -0.28 5.38
N VAL A 81 -8.17 0.41 5.55
CA VAL A 81 -7.10 -0.09 6.45
C VAL A 81 -7.49 -0.12 7.92
N LYS A 82 -8.43 0.72 8.35
CA LYS A 82 -8.98 0.68 9.71
C LYS A 82 -9.96 -0.47 9.94
N LYS A 83 -10.56 -1.00 8.87
CA LYS A 83 -11.55 -2.09 8.94
C LYS A 83 -10.91 -3.47 9.11
N TYR A 84 -9.68 -3.64 8.61
CA TYR A 84 -8.98 -4.93 8.59
C TYR A 84 -7.71 -4.89 9.45
N PRO A 85 -7.25 -6.03 10.00
CA PRO A 85 -5.98 -6.07 10.72
C PRO A 85 -4.80 -5.76 9.78
N ARG A 86 -3.74 -5.15 10.31
CA ARG A 86 -2.53 -4.79 9.54
C ARG A 86 -1.93 -5.98 8.78
N SER A 87 -1.98 -7.18 9.37
CA SER A 87 -1.48 -8.43 8.75
C SER A 87 -2.13 -8.75 7.40
N THR A 88 -3.33 -8.25 7.11
CA THR A 88 -3.96 -8.38 5.78
C THR A 88 -3.18 -7.64 4.68
N PHE A 89 -2.45 -6.59 5.06
CA PHE A 89 -1.73 -5.71 4.15
C PHE A 89 -0.22 -5.89 4.20
N GLU A 90 0.29 -6.66 5.16
CA GLU A 90 1.69 -7.08 5.23
C GLU A 90 1.93 -8.19 4.20
N VAL A 91 2.36 -7.79 3.01
CA VAL A 91 2.60 -8.73 1.91
C VAL A 91 4.03 -9.22 1.98
N ASN A 92 4.19 -10.53 2.13
CA ASN A 92 5.51 -11.16 2.06
C ASN A 92 5.94 -11.26 0.58
N PRO A 93 7.07 -10.64 0.17
CA PRO A 93 7.51 -10.63 -1.24
C PRO A 93 7.81 -12.02 -1.82
N GLN A 94 7.92 -13.05 -0.97
CA GLN A 94 8.27 -14.42 -1.37
C GLN A 94 7.12 -15.24 -1.97
N SER A 95 5.87 -14.76 -1.92
CA SER A 95 4.74 -15.49 -2.50
C SER A 95 4.58 -15.28 -4.03
N VAL A 96 5.35 -14.38 -4.63
CA VAL A 96 5.40 -14.19 -6.10
C VAL A 96 6.51 -15.05 -6.68
N LYS A 97 6.46 -16.36 -6.43
CA LYS A 97 7.27 -17.34 -7.15
C LYS A 97 6.42 -17.96 -8.26
N THR A 98 6.74 -17.57 -9.49
CA THR A 98 6.81 -18.44 -10.66
C THR A 98 5.54 -19.22 -11.02
N THR A 99 4.75 -18.63 -11.91
CA THR A 99 4.15 -19.39 -13.02
C THR A 99 4.87 -18.83 -14.26
N GLY A 100 5.86 -19.49 -14.85
CA GLY A 100 5.80 -20.85 -15.33
C GLY A 100 5.26 -20.77 -16.75
#